data_AF-A0A7C2G624-F1
#
_entry.id   AF-A0A7C2G624-F1
#
_cell.length_a   1.000
_cell.length_b   1.000
_cell.length_c   1.000
_cell.angle_alpha   90.00
_cell.angle_beta   90.00
_cell.angle_gamma   90.00
#
_symmetry.space_group_name_H-M   'P 1'
#
loop_
_entity.id
_entity.type
_entity.pdbx_description
1 polymer ?
#
loop_
_entity_poly.entity_id
_entity_poly.type
_entity_poly.pdbx_seq_one_letter_code
_entity_poly.pdbx_strand_id
1 'polypeptide(L)'
;MQVAVLDLKPLAEALREAMVKGGVKVYLLTTDSGLTHPKSYAPSLALAGAVVRFAPRVDGEFVVVDRKEAIRLLRGYVGLSLEGAEPAPLVERFYFAFLRGVPFAVEDWVHRLYIREYVKGGGR
;
A
#
# COMPACT_ATOMS: atom_id res chain seq x y z
N MET A 1 -12.09 -0.42 14.06
CA MET A 1 -11.75 0.00 12.69
C MET A 1 -10.38 -0.58 12.35
N GLN A 2 -10.27 -1.44 11.34
CA GLN A 2 -8.97 -1.97 10.90
C GLN A 2 -8.24 -0.85 10.14
N VAL A 3 -6.98 -0.62 10.48
CA VAL A 3 -6.16 0.41 9.81
C VAL A 3 -5.06 -0.35 9.08
N ALA A 4 -5.17 -0.45 7.75
CA ALA A 4 -4.19 -1.16 6.92
C ALA A 4 -3.01 -0.24 6.56
N VAL A 5 -2.33 0.29 7.57
CA VAL A 5 -1.22 1.24 7.40
C VAL A 5 0.03 0.48 6.98
N LEU A 6 0.67 0.88 5.88
CA LEU A 6 2.03 0.44 5.57
C LEU A 6 3.04 1.38 6.23
N ASP A 7 3.51 1.07 7.44
CA ASP A 7 4.43 1.91 8.23
C ASP A 7 5.79 1.26 8.51
N LEU A 8 6.08 0.12 7.88
CA LEU A 8 7.37 -0.55 8.00
C LEU A 8 8.39 -0.01 6.99
N LYS A 9 9.37 0.73 7.50
CA LYS A 9 10.44 1.32 6.67
C LYS A 9 11.23 0.27 5.86
N PRO A 10 11.74 -0.84 6.44
CA PRO A 10 12.45 -1.88 5.67
C PRO A 10 11.66 -2.43 4.48
N LEU A 11 10.36 -2.71 4.66
CA LEU A 11 9.51 -3.21 3.58
C LEU A 11 9.29 -2.14 2.50
N ALA A 12 9.03 -0.90 2.89
CA ALA A 12 8.88 0.20 1.95
C ALA A 12 10.17 0.45 1.15
N GLU A 13 11.34 0.36 1.77
CA GLU A 13 12.62 0.48 1.10
C GLU A 13 12.86 -0.69 0.14
N ALA A 14 12.63 -1.94 0.56
CA ALA A 14 12.76 -3.10 -0.30
C ALA A 14 11.85 -3.02 -1.54
N LEU A 15 10.59 -2.61 -1.36
CA LEU A 15 9.67 -2.40 -2.48
C LEU A 15 10.16 -1.29 -3.41
N ARG A 16 10.67 -0.18 -2.86
CA ARG A 16 11.23 0.93 -3.65
C ARG A 16 12.44 0.46 -4.45
N GLU A 17 13.35 -0.28 -3.85
CA GLU A 17 14.52 -0.81 -4.56
C GLU A 17 14.13 -1.80 -5.65
N ALA A 18 13.20 -2.71 -5.37
CA ALA A 18 12.67 -3.65 -6.35
C ALA A 18 12.04 -2.91 -7.55
N MET A 19 11.27 -1.85 -7.32
CA MET A 19 10.70 -1.03 -8.38
C MET A 19 11.77 -0.27 -9.18
N VAL A 20 12.60 0.51 -8.49
CA VAL A 20 13.52 1.47 -9.13
C VAL A 20 14.71 0.78 -9.78
N LYS A 21 15.32 -0.19 -9.11
CA LYS A 21 16.51 -0.90 -9.60
C LYS A 21 16.13 -2.14 -10.41
N GLY A 22 15.09 -2.86 -9.97
CA GLY A 22 14.67 -4.12 -10.57
C GLY A 22 13.58 -4.00 -11.64
N GLY A 23 12.97 -2.83 -11.82
CA GLY A 23 11.84 -2.66 -12.75
C GLY A 23 10.58 -3.44 -12.34
N VAL A 24 10.49 -3.88 -11.08
CA VAL A 24 9.38 -4.69 -10.58
C VAL A 24 8.13 -3.82 -10.50
N LYS A 25 6.99 -4.34 -10.98
CA LYS A 25 5.70 -3.67 -10.83
C LYS A 25 5.10 -3.99 -9.46
N VAL A 26 4.87 -2.96 -8.65
CA VAL A 26 4.22 -3.10 -7.34
C VAL A 26 2.79 -2.57 -7.42
N TYR A 27 1.86 -3.38 -6.90
CA TYR A 27 0.45 -3.03 -6.73
C TYR A 27 0.15 -3.04 -5.24
N LEU A 28 -0.46 -1.97 -4.74
CA LEU A 28 -0.74 -1.80 -3.32
C LEU A 28 -2.22 -1.49 -3.11
N LEU A 29 -2.87 -2.31 -2.28
CA LEU A 29 -4.22 -2.07 -1.81
C LEU A 29 -4.19 -1.77 -0.31
N THR A 30 -4.78 -0.66 0.10
CA THR A 30 -4.89 -0.26 1.50
C THR A 30 -6.29 0.31 1.80
N THR A 31 -6.51 0.80 3.01
CA THR A 31 -7.71 1.57 3.37
C THR A 31 -7.48 3.07 3.19
N ASP A 32 -8.56 3.84 3.11
CA ASP A 32 -8.48 5.32 3.09
C ASP A 32 -7.75 5.87 4.33
N SER A 33 -8.04 5.29 5.50
CA SER A 33 -7.32 5.57 6.75
C SER A 33 -5.85 5.15 6.70
N GLY A 34 -5.52 4.10 5.94
CA GLY A 34 -4.15 3.64 5.74
C GLY A 34 -3.35 4.58 4.84
N LEU A 35 -3.97 5.19 3.84
CA LEU A 35 -3.34 6.22 2.98
C LEU A 35 -3.05 7.51 3.72
N THR A 36 -3.99 7.96 4.53
CA THR A 36 -3.93 9.27 5.22
C THR A 36 -3.19 9.22 6.55
N HIS A 37 -2.78 8.03 6.98
CA HIS A 37 -2.03 7.87 8.22
C HIS A 37 -0.63 8.53 8.12
N PRO A 38 -0.18 9.33 9.11
CA PRO A 38 1.08 10.08 9.03
C PRO A 38 2.33 9.22 8.82
N LYS A 39 2.29 7.96 9.26
CA LYS A 39 3.40 7.00 9.09
C LYS A 39 3.29 6.14 7.83
N SER A 40 2.30 6.38 6.98
CA SER A 40 2.07 5.57 5.79
C SER A 40 3.14 5.84 4.74
N TYR A 41 3.80 4.78 4.29
CA TYR A 41 4.69 4.81 3.13
C TYR A 41 3.95 4.68 1.80
N ALA A 42 2.64 4.40 1.80
CA ALA A 42 1.88 4.22 0.56
C ALA A 42 1.97 5.42 -0.40
N PRO A 43 1.82 6.69 0.04
CA PRO A 43 2.04 7.84 -0.85
C PRO A 43 3.46 7.92 -1.41
N SER A 44 4.47 7.63 -0.59
CA SER A 44 5.88 7.66 -1.02
C SER A 44 6.22 6.55 -2.02
N LEU A 45 5.54 5.41 -1.94
CA LEU A 45 5.68 4.32 -2.90
C LEU A 45 4.93 4.62 -4.19
N ALA A 46 3.77 5.28 -4.12
CA ALA A 46 3.08 5.78 -5.30
C ALA A 46 3.97 6.74 -6.10
N LEU A 47 4.65 7.67 -5.41
CA LEU A 47 5.67 8.55 -6.01
C LEU A 47 6.82 7.79 -6.67
N ALA A 48 7.18 6.61 -6.15
CA ALA A 48 8.21 5.74 -6.73
C ALA A 48 7.70 4.84 -7.87
N GLY A 49 6.43 4.95 -8.26
CA GLY A 49 5.83 4.21 -9.36
C GLY A 49 4.93 3.04 -8.97
N ALA A 50 4.64 2.83 -7.68
CA ALA A 50 3.68 1.80 -7.26
C ALA A 50 2.26 2.19 -7.71
N VAL A 51 1.49 1.22 -8.21
CA VAL A 51 0.07 1.42 -8.50
C VAL A 51 -0.71 1.24 -7.21
N VAL A 52 -1.17 2.35 -6.63
CA VAL A 52 -1.86 2.35 -5.35
C VAL A 52 -3.37 2.52 -5.53
N ARG A 53 -4.13 1.72 -4.79
CA ARG A 53 -5.58 1.83 -4.67
C ARG A 53 -6.01 1.71 -3.22
N PHE A 54 -7.20 2.21 -2.93
CA PHE A 54 -7.79 2.08 -1.60
C PHE A 54 -9.24 1.62 -1.64
N ALA A 55 -9.65 0.92 -0.58
CA ALA A 55 -11.01 0.45 -0.38
C ALA A 55 -11.47 0.69 1.07
N PRO A 56 -12.78 0.71 1.34
CA PRO A 56 -13.29 0.87 2.71
C PRO A 56 -12.79 -0.21 3.68
N ARG A 57 -12.51 -1.40 3.16
CA ARG A 57 -11.96 -2.56 3.88
C ARG A 57 -11.00 -3.30 2.96
N VAL A 58 -9.99 -3.93 3.56
CA VAL A 58 -9.07 -4.83 2.88
C VAL A 58 -8.99 -6.13 3.66
N ASP A 59 -8.99 -7.25 2.94
CA ASP A 59 -8.99 -8.56 3.56
C ASP A 59 -7.56 -9.06 3.80
N GLY A 60 -6.99 -8.61 4.91
CA GLY A 60 -5.73 -9.12 5.44
C GLY A 60 -4.50 -8.25 5.16
N GLU A 61 -3.38 -8.71 5.71
CA GLU A 61 -2.06 -8.08 5.62
C GLU A 61 -1.11 -9.13 5.06
N PHE A 62 -0.84 -9.07 3.75
CA PHE A 62 0.02 -10.02 3.06
C PHE A 62 0.70 -9.38 1.86
N VAL A 63 1.78 -10.00 1.39
CA VAL A 63 2.48 -9.69 0.15
C VAL A 63 2.57 -10.96 -0.66
N VAL A 64 2.37 -10.86 -1.97
CA VAL A 64 2.67 -11.95 -2.90
C VAL A 64 3.75 -11.50 -3.87
N VAL A 65 4.80 -12.31 -4.01
CA VAL A 65 5.93 -12.06 -4.90
C VAL A 65 5.88 -13.08 -6.05
N ASP A 66 5.93 -12.58 -7.28
CA ASP A 66 5.96 -13.36 -8.53
C ASP A 66 4.89 -14.46 -8.67
N ARG A 67 3.79 -14.35 -7.90
CA ARG A 67 2.76 -15.39 -7.76
C ARG A 67 3.29 -16.75 -7.27
N LYS A 68 4.50 -16.77 -6.70
CA LYS A 68 5.20 -17.97 -6.22
C LYS A 68 5.32 -18.01 -4.72
N GLU A 69 5.45 -16.85 -4.09
CA GLU A 69 5.66 -16.74 -2.66
C GLU A 69 4.61 -15.83 -2.05
N ALA A 70 3.97 -16.29 -0.97
CA ALA A 70 3.03 -15.51 -0.20
C ALA A 70 3.54 -15.35 1.23
N ILE A 71 3.69 -14.09 1.64
CA ILE A 71 4.18 -13.72 2.96
C ILE A 71 3.02 -13.08 3.70
N ARG A 72 2.61 -13.69 4.81
CA ARG A 72 1.67 -13.04 5.71
C ARG A 72 2.43 -12.03 6.56
N LEU A 73 1.94 -10.80 6.57
CA LEU A 73 2.44 -9.76 7.44
C LEU A 73 1.67 -9.86 8.76
N LEU A 74 2.37 -10.18 9.85
CA LEU A 74 1.81 -10.06 11.19
C LEU A 74 1.93 -8.61 11.68
N ARG A 75 1.14 -8.22 12.69
CA ARG A 75 1.35 -6.92 13.35
C ARG A 75 2.76 -6.86 13.92
N GLY A 76 3.51 -5.80 13.57
CA GLY A 76 4.95 -5.71 13.83
C GLY A 76 5.83 -6.31 12.72
N TYR A 77 5.21 -6.79 11.64
CA TYR A 77 5.79 -7.27 10.38
C TYR A 77 6.84 -8.37 10.54
N VAL A 78 6.58 -9.32 11.44
CA VAL A 78 7.21 -10.64 11.35
C VAL A 78 6.58 -11.34 10.15
N GLY A 79 7.36 -11.50 9.09
CA GLY A 79 6.96 -12.26 7.91
C GLY A 79 6.98 -13.74 8.26
N LEU A 80 5.81 -14.38 8.30
CA LEU A 80 5.75 -15.83 8.23
C LEU A 80 5.61 -16.18 6.75
N SER A 81 6.63 -16.81 6.19
CA SER A 81 6.47 -17.55 4.94
C SER A 81 5.32 -18.51 5.15
N LEU A 82 4.30 -18.43 4.30
CA LEU A 82 3.20 -19.38 4.36
C LEU A 82 3.66 -20.66 3.67
N GLU A 83 4.52 -21.44 4.33
CA GLU A 83 4.95 -22.74 3.82
C GLU A 83 3.73 -23.62 3.52
N GLY A 84 3.62 -24.08 2.28
CA GLY A 84 2.49 -24.89 1.79
C GLY A 84 1.22 -24.12 1.42
N ALA A 85 1.16 -22.80 1.56
CA ALA A 85 0.03 -22.03 1.04
C ALA A 85 0.21 -21.79 -0.46
N GLU A 86 -0.78 -22.20 -1.25
CA GLU A 86 -0.83 -21.82 -2.66
C GLU A 86 -1.01 -20.29 -2.78
N PRO A 87 -0.15 -19.57 -3.52
CA PRO A 87 -0.28 -18.13 -3.69
C PRO A 87 -1.50 -17.74 -4.54
N ALA A 88 -2.00 -18.65 -5.38
CA ALA A 88 -3.02 -18.36 -6.38
C ALA A 88 -4.33 -17.80 -5.79
N PRO A 89 -4.93 -18.39 -4.72
CA PRO A 89 -6.11 -17.80 -4.08
C PRO A 89 -5.87 -16.41 -3.49
N LEU A 90 -4.66 -16.13 -2.99
CA LEU A 90 -4.31 -14.81 -2.46
C LEU A 90 -4.16 -13.76 -3.57
N VAL A 91 -3.55 -14.15 -4.70
CA VAL A 91 -3.44 -13.30 -5.89
C VAL A 91 -4.82 -12.99 -6.44
N GLU A 92 -5.70 -13.99 -6.56
CA GLU A 92 -7.05 -13.81 -7.08
C GLU A 92 -7.87 -12.88 -6.19
N ARG A 93 -7.85 -13.10 -4.87
CA ARG A 93 -8.49 -12.22 -3.89
C ARG A 93 -7.96 -10.80 -3.97
N PHE A 94 -6.64 -10.63 -4.03
CA PHE A 94 -6.02 -9.32 -4.20
C PHE A 94 -6.47 -8.66 -5.50
N TYR A 95 -6.43 -9.38 -6.63
CA TYR A 95 -6.78 -8.85 -7.94
C TYR A 95 -8.22 -8.32 -7.97
N PHE A 96 -9.19 -9.10 -7.50
CA PHE A 96 -10.58 -8.66 -7.47
C PHE A 96 -10.82 -7.48 -6.53
N ALA A 97 -10.19 -7.47 -5.36
CA ALA A 97 -10.29 -6.36 -4.43
C ALA A 97 -9.63 -5.09 -5.01
N PHE A 98 -8.47 -5.24 -5.65
CA PHE A 98 -7.72 -4.15 -6.27
C PHE A 98 -8.50 -3.51 -7.42
N LEU A 99 -9.12 -4.31 -8.30
CA LEU A 99 -9.93 -3.79 -9.39
C LEU A 99 -11.12 -2.95 -8.92
N ARG A 100 -11.72 -3.29 -7.78
CA ARG A 100 -12.83 -2.54 -7.16
C ARG A 100 -12.36 -1.35 -6.33
N GLY A 101 -11.07 -1.29 -5.98
CA GLY A 101 -10.49 -0.20 -5.23
C GLY A 101 -10.47 1.11 -6.02
N VAL A 102 -10.58 2.21 -5.30
CA VAL A 102 -10.49 3.57 -5.85
C VAL A 102 -9.01 3.87 -6.17
N PRO A 103 -8.69 4.34 -7.39
CA PRO A 103 -7.34 4.80 -7.73
C PRO A 103 -6.85 5.91 -6.79
N PHE A 104 -5.63 5.76 -6.31
CA PHE A 104 -4.92 6.84 -5.63
C PHE A 104 -4.08 7.60 -6.64
N ALA A 105 -4.31 8.91 -6.74
CA ALA A 105 -3.48 9.84 -7.51
C ALA A 105 -2.63 10.67 -6.54
N VAL A 106 -1.33 10.76 -6.81
CA VAL A 106 -0.40 11.52 -5.98
C VAL A 106 -0.72 13.01 -6.07
N GLU A 107 -1.11 13.48 -7.25
CA GLU A 107 -1.46 14.86 -7.53
C GLU A 107 -2.64 15.32 -6.65
N ASP A 108 -3.69 14.51 -6.58
CA ASP A 108 -4.85 14.76 -5.72
C ASP A 108 -4.47 14.80 -4.24
N TRP A 109 -3.55 13.93 -3.83
CA TRP A 109 -3.06 13.87 -2.46
C TRP A 109 -2.23 15.10 -2.08
N VAL A 110 -1.30 15.51 -2.94
CA VAL A 110 -0.51 16.74 -2.77
C VAL A 110 -1.43 17.96 -2.72
N HIS A 111 -2.43 18.02 -3.60
CA HIS A 111 -3.40 19.12 -3.61
C HIS A 111 -4.20 19.19 -2.31
N ARG A 112 -4.68 18.05 -1.78
CA ARG A 112 -5.37 17.99 -0.49
C ARG A 112 -4.48 18.40 0.69
N LEU A 113 -3.22 17.99 0.70
CA LEU A 113 -2.25 18.42 1.71
C LEU A 113 -2.04 19.94 1.64
N TYR A 114 -1.84 20.48 0.45
CA TYR A 114 -1.69 21.93 0.25
C TYR A 114 -2.90 22.71 0.79
N ILE A 115 -4.13 22.31 0.44
CA ILE A 115 -5.35 22.95 0.95
C ILE A 115 -5.39 22.89 2.48
N ARG A 116 -5.10 21.72 3.06
CA ARG A 116 -5.17 21.52 4.51
C ARG A 116 -4.19 22.44 5.25
N GLU A 117 -2.96 22.53 4.78
CA GLU A 117 -1.90 23.27 5.47
C GLU A 117 -1.98 24.79 5.21
N TYR A 118 -2.31 25.20 3.98
CA TYR A 118 -2.19 26.61 3.57
C TYR A 118 -3.52 27.35 3.48
N VAL A 119 -4.62 26.71 3.07
CA VAL A 119 -5.92 27.40 2.93
C VAL A 119 -6.62 27.55 4.29
N LYS A 120 -6.42 26.60 5.21
CA LYS A 120 -6.97 26.71 6.58
C LYS A 120 -6.12 27.56 7.53
N GLY A 121 -4.85 27.83 7.18
CA GLY A 121 -3.94 28.71 7.94
C GLY A 121 -3.89 30.16 7.46
N GLY A 122 -4.45 30.47 6.30
CA GLY A 122 -4.40 31.79 5.65
C GLY A 122 -5.47 32.80 6.10
N GLY A 123 -6.13 32.58 7.24
CA GLY A 123 -7.01 33.55 7.86
C GLY A 123 -6.23 34.47 8.81
N ARG A 124 -5.50 35.43 8.25
CA ARG A 124 -5.06 36.63 8.97
C ARG A 124 -5.62 37.84 8.27
#